data_AF-A0A5K0UVT3-F1
#
_entry.id   AF-A0A5K0UVT3-F1
#
_cell.length_a   1.000
_cell.length_b   1.000
_cell.length_c   1.000
_cell.angle_alpha   90.00
_cell.angle_beta   90.00
_cell.angle_gamma   90.00
#
_symmetry.space_group_name_H-M   'P 1'
#
loop_
_entity.id
_entity.type
_entity.pdbx_description
1 polymer ?
#
loop_
_entity_poly.entity_id
_entity_poly.type
_entity_poly.pdbx_seq_one_letter_code
_entity_poly.pdbx_strand_id
1 'polypeptide(L)'
;KPLLEFQRAKLKFEAELQQEAENGDFTYNIVRPTAFFMSLGGQVELVKDGKPYVMFGDGKLCACKPINEEDLASFIADCISCEDKINKILPIGGPGKALTPLEQGELLFKLLGKEPKFLKVPIGMIDFVIGILDFLVKFFLSLADAAEFGRIGRYYAAESMLLLNPEDE
;
A
#
# COMPACT_ATOMS: atom_id res chain seq x y z
N LYS A 1 -0.21 13.07 4.03
CA LYS A 1 0.86 13.84 3.35
C LYS A 1 1.57 12.99 2.28
N PRO A 2 1.65 13.40 1.01
CA PRO A 2 2.36 12.64 -0.02
C PRO A 2 3.88 12.73 0.16
N LEU A 3 4.54 11.58 0.29
CA LEU A 3 6.00 11.47 0.45
C LEU A 3 6.69 11.12 -0.87
N LEU A 4 6.01 10.40 -1.74
CA LEU A 4 6.55 9.83 -2.98
C LEU A 4 6.01 10.55 -4.21
N GLU A 5 6.76 10.54 -5.31
CA GLU A 5 6.38 11.27 -6.53
C GLU A 5 5.08 10.74 -7.14
N PHE A 6 4.87 9.42 -7.13
CA PHE A 6 3.63 8.83 -7.65
C PHE A 6 2.40 9.26 -6.84
N GLN A 7 2.55 9.51 -5.53
CA GLN A 7 1.45 9.97 -4.68
C GLN A 7 1.06 11.40 -5.03
N ARG A 8 2.06 12.26 -5.24
CA ARG A 8 1.85 13.64 -5.69
C ARG A 8 1.18 13.67 -7.05
N ALA A 9 1.64 12.84 -7.99
CA ALA A 9 1.07 12.73 -9.32
C ALA A 9 -0.41 12.28 -9.28
N LYS A 10 -0.75 11.27 -8.47
CA LYS A 10 -2.14 10.82 -8.28
C LYS A 10 -3.02 11.93 -7.71
N LEU A 11 -2.59 12.61 -6.65
CA LEU A 11 -3.36 13.71 -6.05
C LEU A 11 -3.56 14.87 -7.02
N LYS A 12 -2.54 15.19 -7.84
CA LYS A 12 -2.67 16.20 -8.90
C LYS A 12 -3.73 15.79 -9.92
N PHE A 13 -3.69 14.55 -10.40
CA PHE A 13 -4.68 14.03 -11.34
C PHE A 13 -6.10 14.06 -10.75
N GLU A 14 -6.26 13.67 -9.48
CA GLU A 14 -7.55 13.74 -8.81
C GLU A 14 -8.10 15.18 -8.74
N ALA A 15 -7.24 16.18 -8.52
CA ALA A 15 -7.64 17.58 -8.54
C ALA A 15 -8.05 18.05 -9.94
N GLU A 16 -7.27 17.72 -10.97
CA GLU A 16 -7.57 18.05 -12.36
C GLU A 16 -8.87 17.39 -12.85
N LEU A 17 -9.10 16.12 -12.49
CA LEU A 17 -10.33 15.40 -12.81
C LEU A 17 -11.57 16.06 -12.19
N GLN A 18 -11.46 16.45 -10.91
CA GLN A 18 -12.55 17.13 -10.20
C GLN A 18 -12.86 18.49 -10.84
N GLN A 19 -11.83 19.27 -11.15
CA GLN A 19 -11.98 20.58 -11.80
C GLN A 19 -12.64 20.44 -13.18
N GLU A 20 -12.20 19.48 -13.98
CA GLU A 20 -12.76 19.28 -15.32
C GLU A 20 -14.24 18.86 -15.23
N ALA A 21 -14.63 18.05 -14.25
CA ALA A 21 -16.02 17.63 -14.07
C ALA A 21 -16.97 18.76 -13.64
N GLU A 22 -16.48 19.92 -13.19
CA GLU A 22 -17.31 21.09 -12.83
C GLU A 22 -18.09 21.65 -14.03
N ASN A 23 -17.65 21.37 -15.26
CA ASN A 23 -18.35 21.76 -16.49
C ASN A 23 -19.67 20.98 -16.71
N GLY A 24 -19.85 19.84 -16.02
CA GLY A 24 -21.04 18.99 -16.11
C GLY A 24 -21.07 18.00 -17.28
N ASP A 25 -19.98 17.86 -18.05
CA ASP A 25 -19.93 16.99 -19.24
C ASP A 25 -19.79 15.50 -18.89
N PHE A 26 -19.30 15.18 -17.69
CA PHE A 26 -19.19 13.82 -17.18
C PHE A 26 -19.24 13.79 -15.65
N THR A 27 -19.47 12.59 -15.11
CA THR A 27 -19.34 12.30 -13.69
C THR A 27 -18.10 11.46 -13.43
N TYR A 28 -17.57 11.52 -12.20
CA TYR A 28 -16.40 10.73 -11.81
C TYR A 28 -16.62 10.03 -10.48
N ASN A 29 -15.82 8.99 -10.23
CA ASN A 29 -15.64 8.41 -8.90
C ASN A 29 -14.15 8.13 -8.72
N ILE A 30 -13.58 8.49 -7.56
CA ILE A 30 -12.16 8.23 -7.25
C ILE A 30 -12.12 7.17 -6.15
N VAL A 31 -11.87 5.91 -6.52
CA VAL A 31 -11.72 4.82 -5.55
C VAL A 31 -10.29 4.79 -5.02
N ARG A 32 -10.13 4.93 -3.69
CA ARG A 32 -8.85 4.88 -2.98
C ARG A 32 -8.78 3.60 -2.15
N PRO A 33 -8.40 2.45 -2.74
CA PRO A 33 -8.27 1.20 -2.01
C PRO A 33 -7.04 1.21 -1.08
N THR A 34 -7.15 0.52 0.05
CA THR A 34 -6.00 0.09 0.86
C THR A 34 -5.22 -1.03 0.16
N ALA A 35 -4.18 -1.55 0.81
CA ALA A 35 -3.34 -2.62 0.24
C ALA A 35 -4.14 -3.85 -0.22
N PHE A 36 -3.72 -4.46 -1.33
CA PHE A 36 -4.26 -5.71 -1.84
C PHE A 36 -3.69 -6.92 -1.11
N PHE A 37 -4.48 -8.00 -1.00
CA PHE A 37 -3.97 -9.30 -0.55
C PHE A 37 -2.82 -9.83 -1.40
N MET A 38 -2.69 -9.46 -2.68
CA MET A 38 -1.57 -9.91 -3.52
C MET A 38 -0.19 -9.47 -3.00
N SER A 39 -0.10 -8.40 -2.22
CA SER A 39 1.14 -8.03 -1.53
C SER A 39 1.62 -9.08 -0.52
N LEU A 40 0.71 -9.96 -0.05
CA LEU A 40 1.02 -11.13 0.76
C LEU A 40 1.35 -12.38 -0.07
N GLY A 41 1.09 -12.39 -1.38
CA GLY A 41 1.24 -13.58 -2.23
C GLY A 41 2.63 -14.21 -2.12
N GLY A 42 3.68 -13.39 -2.15
CA GLY A 42 5.06 -13.87 -1.97
C GLY A 42 5.32 -14.48 -0.58
N GLN A 43 4.72 -13.93 0.47
CA GLN A 43 4.84 -14.48 1.83
C GLN A 43 4.08 -15.80 1.96
N VAL A 44 2.90 -15.91 1.31
CA VAL A 44 2.10 -17.15 1.30
C VAL A 44 2.90 -18.31 0.73
N GLU A 45 3.58 -18.13 -0.40
CA GLU A 45 4.41 -19.18 -0.99
C GLU A 45 5.61 -19.54 -0.11
N LEU A 46 6.33 -18.54 0.42
CA LEU A 46 7.45 -18.77 1.33
C LEU A 46 7.04 -19.62 2.54
N VAL A 47 5.93 -19.28 3.20
CA VAL A 47 5.47 -20.01 4.38
C VAL A 47 4.94 -21.40 4.00
N LYS A 48 4.26 -21.55 2.86
CA LYS A 48 3.85 -22.88 2.34
C LYS A 48 5.06 -23.81 2.17
N ASP A 49 6.16 -23.30 1.64
CA ASP A 49 7.45 -24.01 1.49
C ASP A 49 8.16 -24.27 2.83
N GLY A 50 7.62 -23.78 3.95
CA GLY A 50 8.24 -23.92 5.28
C GLY A 50 9.36 -22.92 5.55
N LYS A 51 9.54 -21.90 4.70
CA LYS A 51 10.47 -20.79 4.93
C LYS A 51 9.85 -19.78 5.93
N PRO A 52 10.68 -18.95 6.58
CA PRO A 52 10.18 -17.91 7.49
C PRO A 52 9.38 -16.83 6.75
N TYR A 53 8.40 -16.25 7.44
CA TYR A 53 7.75 -15.00 7.02
C TYR A 53 8.75 -13.85 7.19
N VAL A 54 8.95 -13.05 6.14
CA VAL A 54 9.93 -11.95 6.14
C VAL A 54 9.23 -10.65 6.47
N MET A 55 9.72 -9.94 7.50
CA MET A 55 9.15 -8.67 7.95
C MET A 55 10.23 -7.68 8.38
N PHE A 56 9.93 -6.39 8.32
CA PHE A 56 10.82 -5.36 8.83
C PHE A 56 10.63 -5.14 10.33
N GLY A 57 11.73 -4.93 11.05
CA GLY A 57 11.74 -4.66 12.48
C GLY A 57 11.07 -5.77 13.29
N ASP A 58 10.18 -5.39 14.22
CA ASP A 58 9.37 -6.31 15.01
C ASP A 58 8.03 -6.68 14.34
N GLY A 59 7.80 -6.19 13.11
CA GLY A 59 6.58 -6.41 12.36
C GLY A 59 5.39 -5.59 12.83
N LYS A 60 5.58 -4.55 13.66
CA LYS A 60 4.50 -3.68 14.20
C LYS A 60 4.55 -2.23 13.71
N LEU A 61 5.54 -1.88 12.87
CA LEU A 61 5.77 -0.51 12.40
C LEU A 61 4.61 0.05 11.55
N CYS A 62 3.96 -0.81 10.77
CA CYS A 62 2.84 -0.44 9.92
C CYS A 62 1.70 -1.44 10.04
N ALA A 63 0.51 -1.02 9.65
CA ALA A 63 -0.64 -1.88 9.50
C ALA A 63 -1.39 -1.58 8.20
N CYS A 64 -2.13 -2.56 7.70
CA CYS A 64 -3.02 -2.37 6.56
C CYS A 64 -4.36 -3.08 6.77
N LYS A 65 -5.38 -2.68 6.02
CA LYS A 65 -6.65 -3.40 5.91
C LYS A 65 -6.70 -4.09 4.54
N PRO A 66 -6.15 -5.30 4.39
CA PRO A 66 -6.04 -5.93 3.08
C PRO A 66 -7.43 -6.21 2.50
N ILE A 67 -7.71 -5.72 1.29
CA ILE A 67 -8.98 -5.98 0.58
C ILE A 67 -8.80 -7.12 -0.44
N ASN A 68 -9.81 -7.99 -0.55
CA ASN A 68 -9.89 -9.01 -1.58
C ASN A 68 -10.09 -8.35 -2.96
N GLU A 69 -9.50 -8.93 -4.00
CA GLU A 69 -9.63 -8.47 -5.39
C GLU A 69 -11.08 -8.51 -5.87
N GLU A 70 -11.82 -9.57 -5.57
CA GLU A 70 -13.23 -9.72 -5.97
C GLU A 70 -14.12 -8.67 -5.29
N ASP A 71 -13.89 -8.41 -3.99
CA ASP A 71 -14.64 -7.40 -3.24
C ASP A 71 -14.37 -5.99 -3.79
N LEU A 72 -13.11 -5.68 -4.11
CA LEU A 72 -12.76 -4.40 -4.70
C LEU A 72 -13.34 -4.25 -6.12
N ALA A 73 -13.27 -5.30 -6.94
CA ALA A 73 -13.84 -5.31 -8.28
C ALA A 73 -15.35 -5.07 -8.23
N SER A 74 -16.05 -5.76 -7.32
CA SER A 74 -17.48 -5.54 -7.09
C SER A 74 -17.74 -4.09 -6.69
N PHE A 75 -16.97 -3.53 -5.75
CA PHE A 75 -17.15 -2.14 -5.33
C PHE A 75 -16.96 -1.14 -6.47
N ILE A 76 -15.94 -1.34 -7.32
CA ILE A 76 -15.69 -0.50 -8.49
C ILE A 76 -16.84 -0.63 -9.50
N ALA A 77 -17.34 -1.84 -9.75
CA ALA A 77 -18.49 -2.06 -10.64
C ALA A 77 -19.74 -1.33 -10.13
N ASP A 78 -20.00 -1.40 -8.82
CA ASP A 78 -21.13 -0.70 -8.21
C ASP A 78 -21.02 0.83 -8.35
N CYS A 79 -19.80 1.40 -8.42
CA CYS A 79 -19.61 2.84 -8.64
C CYS A 79 -20.19 3.33 -9.97
N ILE A 80 -20.42 2.45 -10.94
CA ILE A 80 -20.99 2.80 -12.25
C ILE A 80 -22.50 3.08 -12.15
N SER A 81 -23.22 2.38 -11.26
CA SER A 81 -24.69 2.43 -11.21
C SER A 81 -25.26 3.07 -9.94
N CYS A 82 -24.44 3.24 -8.90
CA CYS A 82 -24.86 3.84 -7.64
C CYS A 82 -24.82 5.38 -7.71
N GLU A 83 -26.00 6.02 -7.75
CA GLU A 83 -26.12 7.48 -7.75
C GLU A 83 -25.49 8.13 -6.51
N ASP A 84 -25.50 7.45 -5.37
CA ASP A 84 -24.92 7.93 -4.13
C ASP A 84 -23.39 7.95 -4.13
N LYS A 85 -22.74 7.40 -5.16
CA LYS A 85 -21.27 7.38 -5.31
C LYS A 85 -20.77 8.50 -6.23
N ILE A 86 -21.63 9.06 -7.08
CA ILE A 86 -21.30 10.07 -8.09
C ILE A 86 -20.51 11.24 -7.49
N ASN A 87 -19.42 11.61 -8.16
CA ASN A 87 -18.53 12.72 -7.85
C ASN A 87 -17.92 12.63 -6.44
N LYS A 88 -17.64 11.40 -5.97
CA LYS A 88 -17.03 11.16 -4.65
C LYS A 88 -15.63 10.57 -4.72
N ILE A 89 -14.86 10.91 -3.70
CA ILE A 89 -13.65 10.20 -3.31
C ILE A 89 -14.06 9.11 -2.33
N LEU A 90 -13.79 7.86 -2.69
CA LEU A 90 -14.30 6.66 -2.02
C LEU A 90 -13.13 5.87 -1.42
N PRO A 91 -12.75 6.19 -0.16
CA PRO A 91 -11.78 5.38 0.57
C PRO A 91 -12.39 4.00 0.90
N ILE A 92 -11.71 2.93 0.52
CA ILE A 92 -12.16 1.56 0.81
C ILE A 92 -11.02 0.67 1.26
N GLY A 93 -11.28 -0.21 2.22
CA GLY A 93 -10.36 -1.27 2.58
C GLY A 93 -11.07 -2.53 3.00
N GLY A 94 -10.30 -3.59 3.25
CA GLY A 94 -10.87 -4.89 3.61
C GLY A 94 -11.67 -4.86 4.91
N PRO A 95 -12.52 -5.87 5.14
CA PRO A 95 -13.28 -5.98 6.37
C PRO A 95 -12.37 -6.21 7.59
N GLY A 96 -12.91 -5.96 8.78
CA GLY A 96 -12.22 -6.23 10.05
C GLY A 96 -11.21 -5.15 10.45
N LYS A 97 -10.35 -5.51 11.42
CA LYS A 97 -9.31 -4.64 11.97
C LYS A 97 -8.12 -4.51 11.01
N ALA A 98 -7.36 -3.42 11.17
CA ALA A 98 -6.03 -3.33 10.58
C ALA A 98 -5.13 -4.45 11.12
N LEU A 99 -4.29 -5.00 10.26
CA LEU A 99 -3.35 -6.06 10.59
C LEU A 99 -1.92 -5.59 10.36
N THR A 100 -1.08 -5.78 11.36
CA THR A 100 0.37 -5.61 11.26
C THR A 100 1.02 -6.78 10.50
N PRO A 101 2.21 -6.62 9.91
CA PRO A 101 2.95 -7.74 9.32
C PRO A 101 3.14 -8.94 10.24
N LEU A 102 3.32 -8.70 11.55
CA LEU A 102 3.40 -9.77 12.54
C LEU A 102 2.08 -10.57 12.62
N GLU A 103 0.96 -9.88 12.79
CA GLU A 103 -0.37 -10.53 12.87
C GLU A 103 -0.74 -11.25 11.57
N GLN A 104 -0.36 -10.69 10.41
CA GLN A 104 -0.56 -11.33 9.10
C GLN A 104 0.23 -12.64 9.01
N GLY A 105 1.50 -12.64 9.43
CA GLY A 105 2.31 -13.85 9.46
C GLY A 105 1.79 -14.88 10.45
N GLU A 106 1.41 -14.48 11.67
CA GLU A 106 0.78 -15.38 12.66
C GLU A 106 -0.48 -16.06 12.12
N LEU A 107 -1.35 -15.28 11.46
CA LEU A 107 -2.55 -15.79 10.81
C LEU A 107 -2.20 -16.81 9.72
N LEU A 108 -1.21 -16.51 8.88
CA LEU A 108 -0.77 -17.38 7.80
C LEU A 108 -0.19 -18.71 8.31
N PHE A 109 0.65 -18.68 9.34
CA PHE A 109 1.18 -19.90 9.98
C PHE A 109 0.07 -20.75 10.58
N LYS A 110 -0.88 -20.11 11.28
CA LYS A 110 -2.05 -20.78 11.85
C LYS A 110 -2.89 -21.46 10.76
N LEU A 111 -3.16 -20.78 9.65
CA LEU A 111 -3.94 -21.33 8.53
C LEU A 111 -3.24 -22.52 7.85
N LEU A 112 -1.91 -22.52 7.82
CA LEU A 112 -1.11 -23.59 7.23
C LEU A 112 -0.75 -24.71 8.22
N GLY A 113 -1.17 -24.62 9.49
CA GLY A 113 -0.84 -25.60 10.53
C GLY A 113 0.67 -25.73 10.78
N LYS A 114 1.42 -24.63 10.64
CA LYS A 114 2.88 -24.59 10.80
C LYS A 114 3.27 -23.76 12.02
N GLU A 115 4.38 -24.14 12.66
CA GLU A 115 5.00 -23.35 13.73
C GLU A 115 5.45 -21.96 13.20
N PRO A 116 5.11 -20.85 13.88
CA PRO A 116 5.51 -19.52 13.45
C PRO A 116 7.03 -19.33 13.38
N LYS A 117 7.52 -18.89 12.21
CA LYS A 117 8.93 -18.56 11.97
C LYS A 117 9.04 -17.22 11.28
N PHE A 118 9.78 -16.30 11.87
CA PHE A 118 9.92 -14.94 11.35
C PHE A 118 11.38 -14.59 11.06
N LEU A 119 11.63 -14.02 9.88
CA LEU A 119 12.88 -13.36 9.55
C LEU A 119 12.68 -11.85 9.69
N LYS A 120 13.36 -11.26 10.66
CA LYS A 120 13.32 -9.82 10.95
C LYS A 120 14.44 -9.11 10.22
N VAL A 121 14.07 -8.21 9.30
CA VAL A 121 15.02 -7.38 8.55
C VAL A 121 15.10 -6.00 9.19
N PRO A 122 16.29 -5.50 9.56
CA PRO A 122 16.43 -4.14 10.08
C PRO A 122 16.01 -3.10 9.03
N ILE A 123 15.11 -2.19 9.40
CA ILE A 123 14.61 -1.18 8.46
C ILE A 123 15.72 -0.24 7.95
N GLY A 124 16.72 0.02 8.79
CA GLY A 124 17.88 0.83 8.44
C GLY A 124 18.73 0.27 7.29
N MET A 125 18.58 -1.00 6.93
CA MET A 125 19.22 -1.54 5.72
C MET A 125 18.67 -0.88 4.46
N ILE A 126 17.36 -0.60 4.40
CA ILE A 126 16.78 0.13 3.26
C ILE A 126 17.27 1.58 3.27
N ASP A 127 17.29 2.23 4.44
CA ASP A 127 17.76 3.61 4.57
C ASP A 127 19.22 3.75 4.10
N PHE A 128 20.07 2.76 4.42
CA PHE A 128 21.45 2.70 3.94
C PHE A 128 21.56 2.56 2.42
N VAL A 129 20.78 1.65 1.82
CA VAL A 129 20.76 1.45 0.36
C VAL A 129 20.28 2.71 -0.35
N ILE A 130 19.21 3.35 0.14
CA ILE A 130 18.71 4.63 -0.39
C ILE A 130 19.81 5.69 -0.30
N GLY A 131 20.50 5.81 0.84
CA GLY A 131 21.58 6.79 1.02
C GLY A 131 22.72 6.63 0.02
N ILE A 132 23.12 5.38 -0.29
CA ILE A 132 24.11 5.10 -1.33
C ILE A 132 23.58 5.51 -2.71
N LEU A 133 22.34 5.13 -3.04
CA LEU A 133 21.73 5.46 -4.32
C LEU A 133 21.62 6.98 -4.50
N ASP A 134 21.15 7.70 -3.48
CA ASP A 134 21.05 9.17 -3.48
C ASP A 134 22.42 9.84 -3.67
N PHE A 135 23.48 9.29 -3.07
CA PHE A 135 24.83 9.78 -3.32
C PHE A 135 25.25 9.56 -4.78
N LEU A 136 25.01 8.38 -5.33
CA LEU A 136 25.39 8.05 -6.70
C LEU A 136 24.56 8.80 -7.76
N VAL A 137 23.29 9.12 -7.48
CA VAL A 137 22.42 9.91 -8.37
C VAL A 137 23.01 11.29 -8.67
N LYS A 138 23.76 11.89 -7.74
CA LYS A 138 24.47 13.17 -7.97
C LYS A 138 25.52 13.08 -9.08
N PHE A 139 26.02 11.89 -9.36
CA PHE A 139 27.02 11.63 -10.40
C PHE A 139 26.42 10.94 -11.63
N PHE A 140 25.36 10.15 -11.45
CA PHE A 140 24.71 9.35 -12.49
C PHE A 140 23.19 9.47 -12.39
N LEU A 141 22.59 10.35 -13.21
CA LEU A 141 21.14 10.56 -13.24
C LEU A 141 20.34 9.28 -13.49
N SER A 142 20.92 8.29 -14.18
CA SER A 142 20.28 7.00 -14.49
C SER A 142 19.91 6.17 -13.25
N LEU A 143 20.36 6.55 -12.06
CA LEU A 143 20.04 5.86 -10.80
C LEU A 143 18.85 6.46 -10.06
N ALA A 144 18.24 7.53 -10.59
CA ALA A 144 17.13 8.22 -9.94
C ALA A 144 15.92 7.28 -9.72
N ASP A 145 15.60 6.47 -10.71
CA ASP A 145 14.49 5.49 -10.63
C ASP A 145 14.77 4.40 -9.58
N ALA A 146 16.02 3.95 -9.46
CA ALA A 146 16.40 2.98 -8.45
C ALA A 146 16.30 3.57 -7.04
N ALA A 147 16.71 4.84 -6.85
CA ALA A 147 16.57 5.54 -5.59
C ALA A 147 15.08 5.72 -5.21
N GLU A 148 14.24 6.12 -6.16
CA GLU A 148 12.80 6.25 -5.93
C GLU A 148 12.17 4.89 -5.61
N PHE A 149 12.54 3.81 -6.31
CA PHE A 149 12.08 2.46 -5.99
C PHE A 149 12.46 2.04 -4.57
N GLY A 150 13.67 2.40 -4.12
CA GLY A 150 14.10 2.23 -2.74
C GLY A 150 13.19 2.96 -1.75
N ARG A 151 12.87 4.24 -2.01
CA ARG A 151 11.97 5.04 -1.17
C ARG A 151 10.56 4.47 -1.13
N ILE A 152 10.06 3.97 -2.26
CA ILE A 152 8.77 3.27 -2.34
C ILE A 152 8.79 2.05 -1.42
N GLY A 153 9.82 1.20 -1.52
CA GLY A 153 9.98 0.04 -0.64
C GLY A 153 10.04 0.42 0.85
N ARG A 154 10.80 1.48 1.18
CA ARG A 154 10.90 2.01 2.54
C ARG A 154 9.58 2.54 3.09
N TYR A 155 8.80 3.21 2.24
CA TYR A 155 7.48 3.71 2.56
C TYR A 155 6.53 2.56 2.89
N TYR A 156 6.46 1.53 2.03
CA TYR A 156 5.63 0.34 2.31
C TYR A 156 6.07 -0.43 3.57
N ALA A 157 7.36 -0.38 3.93
CA ALA A 157 7.88 -1.03 5.13
C ALA A 157 7.55 -0.31 6.45
N ALA A 158 7.15 0.96 6.42
CA ALA A 158 6.97 1.76 7.64
C ALA A 158 5.65 2.52 7.73
N GLU A 159 5.01 2.82 6.61
CA GLU A 159 3.80 3.63 6.60
C GLU A 159 2.56 2.75 6.57
N SER A 160 1.60 3.08 7.44
CA SER A 160 0.34 2.34 7.51
C SER A 160 -0.52 2.65 6.30
N MET A 161 -0.99 1.60 5.62
CA MET A 161 -1.85 1.70 4.43
C MET A 161 -3.32 1.68 4.88
N LEU A 162 -3.67 2.69 5.67
CA LEU A 162 -4.99 2.87 6.25
C LEU A 162 -5.64 4.10 5.64
N LEU A 163 -6.97 4.13 5.72
CA LEU A 163 -7.72 5.32 5.38
C LEU A 163 -7.34 6.41 6.37
N LEU A 164 -6.78 7.51 5.87
CA LEU A 164 -6.58 8.70 6.66
C LEU A 164 -7.96 9.28 6.96
N ASN A 165 -8.34 9.35 8.24
CA ASN A 165 -9.43 10.21 8.64
C ASN A 165 -8.96 11.67 8.49
N PRO A 166 -9.72 12.55 7.80
CA PRO A 166 -9.35 13.95 7.68
C PRO A 166 -9.28 14.70 9.02
N GLU A 167 -9.88 14.13 10.08
CA GLU A 167 -9.91 14.68 11.44
C GLU A 167 -8.68 14.28 12.29
N ASP A 168 -7.78 13.44 11.77
CA ASP A 168 -6.58 12.99 12.49
C ASP A 168 -5.38 13.96 12.35
N GLU A 169 -5.61 15.24 12.02
CA GLU A 169 -4.61 16.34 12.06
C GLU A 169 -4.79 17.28 13.27
#